data_AF-A0A2G1WCC6-F1
#
_entry.id   AF-A0A2G1WCC6-F1
#
_cell.length_a   1.000
_cell.length_b   1.000
_cell.length_c   1.000
_cell.angle_alpha   90.00
_cell.angle_beta   90.00
_cell.angle_gamma   90.00
#
_symmetry.space_group_name_H-M   'P 1'
#
loop_
_entity.id
_entity.type
_entity.pdbx_description
1 polymer ?
#
loop_
_entity_poly.entity_id
_entity_poly.type
_entity_poly.pdbx_seq_one_letter_code
_entity_poly.pdbx_strand_id
1 'polypeptide(L)'
;MPTTIRFCDACYQCFRGGKVDHTVDTELGMVRVEDARLGRTHGLPLGNPPVLGDYKLIPQPVDPNFPDETWFHVQVDSEYLFEIIRTPDYYSWQGERWQFCCKRPCAFLGSLPAGALPDSESPADAIADWFQAPDWDSIGNNDFGSLTYYVFQCVSCGGLRFHEDCD
;
A
#
# COMPACT_ATOMS: atom_id res chain seq x y z
N MET A 1 -17.41 -28.82 3.75
CA MET A 1 -16.06 -28.67 3.17
C MET A 1 -15.52 -27.32 3.64
N PRO A 2 -14.26 -27.19 4.05
CA PRO A 2 -13.72 -25.89 4.42
C PRO A 2 -13.83 -24.95 3.22
N THR A 3 -14.49 -23.81 3.40
CA THR A 3 -14.60 -22.76 2.39
C THR A 3 -13.19 -22.24 2.12
N THR A 4 -12.63 -22.54 0.96
CA THR A 4 -11.37 -21.94 0.53
C THR A 4 -11.59 -20.44 0.42
N ILE A 5 -10.94 -19.65 1.29
CA ILE A 5 -10.95 -18.19 1.20
C ILE A 5 -10.41 -17.80 -0.17
N ARG A 6 -11.16 -16.97 -0.89
CA ARG A 6 -10.79 -16.43 -2.20
C ARG A 6 -10.66 -14.92 -2.11
N PHE A 7 -9.68 -14.40 -2.84
CA PHE A 7 -9.44 -12.98 -3.06
C PHE A 7 -9.64 -12.75 -4.56
N CYS A 8 -10.63 -11.96 -4.95
CA CYS A 8 -10.94 -11.70 -6.37
C CYS A 8 -10.99 -12.99 -7.21
N ASP A 9 -11.77 -13.98 -6.76
CA ASP A 9 -11.94 -15.32 -7.36
C ASP A 9 -10.73 -16.26 -7.37
N ALA A 10 -9.55 -15.82 -6.90
CA ALA A 10 -8.35 -16.64 -6.80
C ALA A 10 -8.01 -17.03 -5.34
N CYS A 11 -7.40 -18.19 -5.13
CA CYS A 11 -6.92 -18.56 -3.80
C CYS A 11 -5.56 -17.91 -3.51
N TYR A 12 -5.20 -17.81 -2.23
CA TYR A 12 -3.91 -17.26 -1.81
C TYR A 12 -2.70 -17.91 -2.53
N GLN A 13 -2.73 -19.24 -2.72
CA GLN A 13 -1.67 -19.94 -3.44
C GLN A 13 -1.55 -19.53 -4.93
N CYS A 14 -2.65 -19.12 -5.56
CA CYS A 14 -2.62 -18.60 -6.93
C CYS A 14 -1.91 -17.24 -6.99
N PHE A 15 -2.16 -16.35 -6.02
CA PHE A 15 -1.43 -15.07 -5.89
C PHE A 15 0.05 -15.31 -5.66
N ARG A 16 0.41 -16.10 -4.64
CA ARG A 16 1.81 -16.41 -4.33
C ARG A 16 2.54 -17.12 -5.48
N GLY A 17 1.81 -17.93 -6.25
CA GLY A 17 2.32 -18.59 -7.45
C GLY A 17 2.43 -17.70 -8.68
N GLY A 18 2.01 -16.43 -8.63
CA GLY A 18 2.00 -15.51 -9.77
C GLY A 18 1.06 -15.94 -10.90
N LYS A 19 -0.03 -16.64 -10.57
CA LYS A 19 -1.02 -17.14 -11.53
C LYS A 19 -2.18 -16.17 -11.77
N VAL A 20 -2.19 -15.07 -11.04
CA VAL A 20 -3.19 -14.01 -11.14
C VAL A 20 -2.54 -12.82 -11.82
N ASP A 21 -3.18 -12.29 -12.86
CA ASP A 21 -2.80 -11.00 -13.42
C ASP A 21 -3.33 -9.92 -12.47
N HIS A 22 -2.43 -9.37 -11.67
CA HIS A 22 -2.76 -8.52 -10.54
C HIS A 22 -1.89 -7.26 -10.60
N THR A 23 -2.56 -6.12 -10.57
CA THR A 23 -1.94 -4.80 -10.49
C THR A 23 -2.23 -4.22 -9.14
N VAL A 24 -1.21 -3.66 -8.50
CA VAL A 24 -1.34 -3.15 -7.12
C VAL A 24 -0.99 -1.67 -7.09
N ASP A 25 -1.87 -0.87 -6.52
CA ASP A 25 -1.62 0.55 -6.29
C ASP A 25 -0.81 0.77 -5.00
N THR A 26 0.15 1.67 -5.09
CA THR A 26 1.12 1.94 -4.01
C THR A 26 1.38 3.43 -3.87
N GLU A 27 1.95 3.86 -2.75
CA GLU A 27 2.41 5.24 -2.59
C GLU A 27 3.52 5.65 -3.59
N LEU A 28 4.16 4.68 -4.25
CA LEU A 28 5.21 4.88 -5.26
C LEU A 28 4.66 4.76 -6.71
N GLY A 29 3.35 4.67 -6.85
CA GLY A 29 2.64 4.44 -8.12
C GLY A 29 2.23 2.98 -8.32
N MET A 30 1.40 2.76 -9.32
CA MET A 30 0.89 1.43 -9.67
C MET A 30 2.03 0.46 -10.03
N VAL A 31 1.92 -0.79 -9.60
CA VAL A 31 2.85 -1.87 -9.95
C VAL A 31 2.16 -2.87 -10.87
N ARG A 32 2.69 -2.99 -12.08
CA ARG A 32 2.26 -3.97 -13.09
C ARG A 32 3.32 -5.03 -13.29
N VAL A 33 2.94 -6.19 -13.84
CA VAL A 33 3.86 -7.31 -14.07
C VAL A 33 5.03 -6.89 -14.98
N GLU A 34 4.77 -6.11 -16.02
CA GLU A 34 5.77 -5.60 -16.96
C GLU A 34 6.74 -4.61 -16.32
N ASP A 35 6.25 -3.74 -15.44
CA ASP A 35 7.07 -2.73 -14.77
C ASP A 35 7.90 -3.37 -13.64
N ALA A 36 7.34 -4.34 -12.92
CA ALA A 36 8.04 -5.16 -11.93
C ALA A 36 9.25 -5.89 -12.54
N ARG A 37 9.13 -6.43 -13.76
CA ARG A 37 10.25 -7.05 -14.49
C ARG A 37 11.42 -6.08 -14.74
N LEU A 38 11.11 -4.80 -14.91
CA LEU A 38 12.09 -3.73 -15.15
C LEU A 38 12.61 -3.11 -13.84
N GLY A 39 12.12 -3.55 -12.68
CA GLY A 39 12.49 -2.98 -11.38
C GLY A 39 11.98 -1.56 -11.18
N ARG A 40 10.80 -1.23 -11.71
CA ARG A 40 10.22 0.11 -11.58
C ARG A 40 8.71 0.07 -11.40
N THR A 41 8.13 1.14 -10.87
CA THR A 41 6.68 1.34 -10.86
C THR A 41 6.20 1.92 -12.19
N HIS A 42 4.90 1.79 -12.46
CA HIS A 42 4.26 2.41 -13.63
C HIS A 42 4.41 3.93 -13.60
N GLY A 43 4.54 4.50 -12.41
CA GLY A 43 4.96 5.88 -12.18
C GLY A 43 3.91 6.73 -11.48
N LEU A 44 4.31 7.95 -11.15
CA LEU A 44 3.48 8.96 -10.50
C LEU A 44 3.52 10.26 -11.30
N PRO A 45 2.39 10.99 -11.40
CA PRO A 45 2.40 12.36 -11.89
C PRO A 45 3.04 13.23 -10.81
N LEU A 46 4.25 13.72 -11.05
CA LEU A 46 4.93 14.62 -10.12
C LEU A 46 5.11 15.97 -10.79
N GLY A 47 4.22 16.92 -10.48
CA GLY A 47 4.33 18.31 -10.97
C GLY A 47 5.63 19.01 -10.56
N ASN A 48 6.29 18.50 -9.52
CA ASN A 48 7.68 18.76 -9.11
C ASN A 48 8.00 17.66 -8.08
N PRO A 49 8.98 16.74 -8.28
CA PRO A 49 9.12 15.55 -7.45
C PRO A 49 9.20 15.92 -5.96
N PRO A 50 8.12 15.71 -5.18
CA PRO A 50 8.20 15.74 -3.74
C PRO A 50 9.13 14.59 -3.39
N VAL A 51 10.03 14.84 -2.44
CA VAL A 51 11.08 13.90 -2.03
C VAL A 51 10.43 12.56 -1.68
N LEU A 52 10.36 11.64 -2.65
CA LEU A 52 10.04 10.23 -2.45
C LEU A 52 11.09 9.54 -1.57
N GLY A 53 11.96 10.29 -0.88
CA GLY A 53 13.12 9.85 -0.14
C GLY A 53 14.31 9.57 -1.05
N ASP A 54 15.06 8.52 -0.69
CA ASP A 54 16.25 8.03 -1.39
C ASP A 54 15.95 7.17 -2.63
N TYR A 55 14.74 7.26 -3.18
CA TYR A 55 14.38 6.48 -4.36
C TYR A 55 14.86 7.17 -5.63
N LYS A 56 15.32 6.35 -6.58
CA LYS A 56 15.77 6.84 -7.87
C LYS A 56 14.55 7.02 -8.79
N LEU A 57 14.42 8.21 -9.34
CA LEU A 57 13.36 8.55 -10.29
C LEU A 57 13.86 8.48 -11.72
N ILE A 58 13.05 7.94 -12.63
CA ILE A 58 13.33 7.87 -14.07
C ILE A 58 12.19 8.60 -14.80
N PRO A 59 12.44 9.73 -15.48
CA PRO A 59 11.40 10.46 -16.19
C PRO A 59 10.84 9.62 -17.33
N GLN A 60 9.53 9.68 -17.52
CA GLN A 60 8.86 9.09 -18.67
C GLN A 60 8.94 10.00 -19.89
N PRO A 61 8.79 9.46 -21.11
CA PRO A 61 8.54 10.26 -22.29
C PRO A 61 7.31 11.14 -22.07
N VAL A 62 7.42 12.44 -22.39
CA VAL A 62 6.29 13.37 -22.32
C VAL A 62 5.25 12.97 -23.36
N ASP A 63 3.99 12.83 -22.93
CA ASP A 63 2.88 12.59 -23.85
C ASP A 63 2.60 13.88 -24.64
N PRO A 64 2.67 13.86 -25.99
CA PRO A 64 2.36 15.04 -26.79
C PRO A 64 0.95 15.61 -26.58
N ASN A 65 0.00 14.80 -26.11
CA ASN A 65 -1.36 15.23 -25.80
C ASN A 65 -1.47 15.89 -24.41
N PHE A 66 -0.52 15.60 -23.52
CA PHE A 66 -0.46 16.12 -22.14
C PHE A 66 0.95 16.65 -21.84
N PRO A 67 1.41 17.70 -22.53
CA PRO A 67 2.80 18.16 -22.46
C PRO A 67 3.20 18.72 -21.08
N ASP A 68 2.21 19.11 -20.28
CA ASP A 68 2.42 19.65 -18.93
C ASP A 68 2.46 18.55 -17.85
N GLU A 69 2.13 17.29 -18.20
CA GLU A 69 2.18 16.17 -17.27
C GLU A 69 3.54 15.47 -17.30
N THR A 70 4.31 15.64 -16.22
CA THR A 70 5.57 14.92 -16.04
C THR A 70 5.38 13.70 -15.15
N TRP A 71 5.53 12.53 -15.75
CA TRP A 71 5.47 11.25 -15.06
C TRP A 71 6.87 10.71 -14.77
N PHE A 72 7.04 10.08 -13.61
CA PHE A 72 8.30 9.45 -13.22
C PHE A 72 8.06 8.01 -12.81
N HIS A 73 8.84 7.08 -13.34
CA HIS A 73 8.97 5.76 -12.75
C HIS A 73 9.79 5.84 -11.46
N VAL A 74 9.37 5.10 -10.43
CA VAL A 74 10.15 4.92 -9.21
C VAL A 74 10.91 3.60 -9.29
N GLN A 75 12.24 3.64 -9.17
CA GLN A 75 13.06 2.43 -9.19
C GLN A 75 12.97 1.71 -7.84
N VAL A 76 12.60 0.43 -7.88
CA VAL A 76 12.53 -0.48 -6.73
C VAL A 76 13.05 -1.85 -7.18
N ASP A 77 13.72 -2.61 -6.31
CA ASP A 77 14.19 -3.93 -6.72
C ASP A 77 13.03 -4.82 -7.20
N SER A 78 13.26 -5.51 -8.32
CA SER A 78 12.23 -6.30 -8.99
C SER A 78 11.66 -7.39 -8.07
N GLU A 79 12.47 -7.96 -7.18
CA GLU A 79 12.01 -8.95 -6.19
C GLU A 79 10.89 -8.40 -5.30
N TYR A 80 10.97 -7.13 -4.88
CA TYR A 80 9.99 -6.49 -4.01
C TYR A 80 8.73 -6.09 -4.76
N LEU A 81 8.88 -5.69 -6.04
CA LEU A 81 7.73 -5.44 -6.91
C LEU A 81 7.00 -6.74 -7.28
N PHE A 82 7.71 -7.85 -7.42
CA PHE A 82 7.06 -9.16 -7.56
C PHE A 82 6.37 -9.61 -6.28
N GLU A 83 6.93 -9.28 -5.11
CA GLU A 83 6.31 -9.62 -3.83
C GLU A 83 4.97 -8.91 -3.65
N ILE A 84 4.87 -7.63 -4.02
CA ILE A 84 3.63 -6.85 -3.86
C ILE A 84 2.53 -7.36 -4.79
N ILE A 85 2.81 -7.60 -6.08
CA ILE A 85 1.78 -8.07 -7.03
C ILE A 85 1.35 -9.52 -6.77
N ARG A 86 2.14 -10.30 -6.01
CA ARG A 86 1.78 -11.63 -5.52
C ARG A 86 1.05 -11.60 -4.18
N THR A 87 0.71 -10.42 -3.69
CA THR A 87 -0.05 -10.23 -2.45
C THR A 87 -1.46 -9.79 -2.82
N PRO A 88 -2.51 -10.46 -2.30
CA PRO A 88 -3.88 -9.99 -2.52
C PRO A 88 -4.08 -8.62 -1.88
N ASP A 89 -4.95 -7.82 -2.49
CA ASP A 89 -5.32 -6.52 -1.95
C ASP A 89 -6.16 -6.60 -0.67
N TYR A 90 -6.09 -5.53 0.12
CA TYR A 90 -6.97 -5.31 1.26
C TYR A 90 -8.18 -4.49 0.80
N TYR A 91 -9.33 -4.65 1.44
CA TYR A 91 -10.51 -3.88 1.08
C TYR A 91 -10.42 -2.44 1.59
N SER A 92 -10.65 -1.46 0.73
CA SER A 92 -10.85 -0.05 1.08
C SER A 92 -11.96 0.61 0.24
N TRP A 93 -12.38 1.81 0.64
CA TRP A 93 -13.46 2.55 -0.02
C TRP A 93 -12.94 3.42 -1.17
N GLN A 94 -11.92 4.25 -0.92
CA GLN A 94 -11.31 5.10 -1.95
C GLN A 94 -10.22 4.40 -2.80
N GLY A 95 -10.03 3.10 -2.62
CA GLY A 95 -9.04 2.30 -3.34
C GLY A 95 -7.77 2.03 -2.53
N GLU A 96 -7.05 1.01 -2.95
CA GLU A 96 -5.91 0.48 -2.21
C GLU A 96 -4.65 1.31 -2.45
N ARG A 97 -3.80 1.38 -1.43
CA ARG A 97 -2.54 2.11 -1.47
C ARG A 97 -1.52 1.46 -0.56
N TRP A 98 -0.81 0.48 -1.10
CA TRP A 98 0.27 -0.21 -0.39
C TRP A 98 1.44 0.72 -0.06
N GLN A 99 2.03 0.48 1.10
CA GLN A 99 3.07 1.33 1.69
C GLN A 99 4.45 0.68 1.58
N PHE A 100 5.49 1.51 1.45
CA PHE A 100 6.88 1.10 1.42
C PHE A 100 7.67 1.74 2.56
N CYS A 101 8.67 1.03 3.05
CA CYS A 101 9.65 1.56 3.99
C CYS A 101 10.97 0.80 3.84
N CYS A 102 12.09 1.50 3.99
CA CYS A 102 13.42 0.92 3.71
C CYS A 102 13.54 0.28 2.31
N LYS A 103 12.89 0.86 1.29
CA LYS A 103 12.87 0.38 -0.10
C LYS A 103 12.23 -1.01 -0.29
N ARG A 104 11.40 -1.43 0.66
CA ARG A 104 10.67 -2.71 0.67
C ARG A 104 9.19 -2.49 0.96
N PRO A 105 8.30 -3.34 0.42
CA PRO A 105 6.88 -3.30 0.76
C PRO A 105 6.70 -3.62 2.24
N CYS A 106 5.81 -2.88 2.88
CA CYS A 106 5.42 -3.14 4.27
C CYS A 106 4.39 -4.29 4.34
N ALA A 107 4.35 -5.00 5.45
CA ALA A 107 3.33 -6.00 5.74
C ALA A 107 2.06 -5.31 6.25
N PHE A 108 0.90 -5.65 5.69
CA PHE A 108 -0.38 -5.15 6.18
C PHE A 108 -0.74 -5.76 7.54
N LEU A 109 -1.09 -4.93 8.52
CA LEU A 109 -1.46 -5.35 9.88
C LEU A 109 -2.98 -5.40 10.08
N GLY A 110 -3.74 -4.55 9.40
CA GLY A 110 -5.18 -4.43 9.56
C GLY A 110 -5.69 -3.00 9.37
N SER A 111 -7.00 -2.83 9.53
CA SER A 111 -7.68 -1.53 9.53
C SER A 111 -8.09 -1.14 10.95
N LEU A 112 -7.96 0.14 11.27
CA LEU A 112 -8.33 0.76 12.53
C LEU A 112 -9.29 1.93 12.25
N PRO A 113 -10.53 1.92 12.74
CA PRO A 113 -11.39 3.09 12.66
C PRO A 113 -10.84 4.17 13.61
N ALA A 114 -10.92 5.44 13.21
CA ALA A 114 -10.37 6.54 14.00
C ALA A 114 -10.95 6.60 15.43
N GLY A 115 -12.23 6.21 15.61
CA GLY A 115 -12.86 6.15 16.93
C GLY A 115 -12.35 5.06 17.88
N ALA A 116 -11.57 4.09 17.38
CA ALA A 116 -10.91 3.08 18.22
C ALA A 116 -9.53 3.52 18.73
N LEU A 117 -8.99 4.62 18.18
CA LEU A 117 -7.68 5.11 18.56
C LEU A 117 -7.76 6.00 19.81
N PRO A 118 -6.73 5.97 20.67
CA PRO A 118 -6.64 6.89 21.79
C PRO A 118 -6.48 8.34 21.30
N ASP A 119 -6.89 9.29 22.13
CA ASP A 119 -6.65 10.72 21.87
C ASP A 119 -5.14 11.00 21.78
N SER A 120 -4.69 11.58 20.67
CA SER A 120 -3.29 11.96 20.46
C SER A 120 -3.18 13.21 19.58
N GLU A 121 -2.03 13.88 19.64
CA GLU A 121 -1.71 15.03 18.80
C GLU A 121 -1.46 14.63 17.33
N SER A 122 -1.13 13.36 17.07
CA SER A 122 -0.95 12.84 15.72
C SER A 122 -1.56 11.44 15.54
N PRO A 123 -2.13 11.12 14.36
CA PRO A 123 -2.60 9.77 14.06
C PRO A 123 -1.49 8.71 14.12
N ALA A 124 -0.26 9.08 13.77
CA ALA A 124 0.89 8.18 13.83
C ALA A 124 1.16 7.70 15.27
N ASP A 125 1.13 8.63 16.22
CA ASP A 125 1.35 8.35 17.64
C ASP A 125 0.16 7.57 18.22
N ALA A 126 -1.08 7.96 17.87
CA ALA A 126 -2.28 7.23 18.30
C ALA A 126 -2.25 5.76 17.87
N ILE A 127 -1.86 5.50 16.61
CA ILE A 127 -1.69 4.14 16.08
C ILE A 127 -0.58 3.41 16.83
N ALA A 128 0.59 4.04 17.01
CA ALA A 128 1.71 3.44 17.71
C ALA A 128 1.37 3.05 19.16
N ASP A 129 0.65 3.92 19.86
CA ASP A 129 0.17 3.70 21.23
C ASP A 129 -0.86 2.57 21.29
N TRP A 130 -1.80 2.53 20.34
CA TRP A 130 -2.77 1.45 20.24
C TRP A 130 -2.09 0.08 20.08
N PHE A 131 -1.03 -0.01 19.26
CA PHE A 131 -0.28 -1.25 19.06
C PHE A 131 0.56 -1.70 20.27
N GLN A 132 0.74 -0.86 21.31
CA GLN A 132 1.36 -1.29 22.57
C GLN A 132 0.44 -2.20 23.40
N ALA A 133 -0.87 -2.00 23.29
CA ALA A 133 -1.88 -2.77 24.01
C ALA A 133 -3.14 -2.92 23.12
N PRO A 134 -3.06 -3.73 22.04
CA PRO A 134 -4.11 -3.79 21.04
C PRO A 134 -5.38 -4.44 21.61
N ASP A 135 -6.51 -3.76 21.46
CA ASP A 135 -7.84 -4.28 21.79
C ASP A 135 -8.62 -4.58 20.50
N TRP A 136 -8.34 -5.74 19.91
CA TRP A 136 -8.98 -6.17 18.66
C TRP A 136 -10.49 -6.41 18.82
N ASP A 137 -10.97 -6.73 20.03
CA ASP A 137 -12.40 -6.96 20.29
C ASP A 137 -13.18 -5.64 20.22
N SER A 138 -12.58 -4.52 20.63
CA SER A 138 -13.18 -3.20 20.50
C SER A 138 -13.45 -2.79 19.05
N ILE A 139 -12.59 -3.19 18.10
CA ILE A 139 -12.68 -2.80 16.69
C ILE A 139 -13.91 -3.39 16.01
N GLY A 140 -14.29 -4.63 16.37
CA GLY A 140 -15.44 -5.30 15.76
C GLY A 140 -16.78 -4.58 15.97
N ASN A 141 -16.86 -3.66 16.93
CA ASN A 141 -18.04 -2.87 17.26
C ASN A 141 -17.99 -1.42 16.72
N ASN A 142 -16.90 -1.02 16.06
CA ASN A 142 -16.70 0.35 15.58
C ASN A 142 -17.15 0.53 14.12
N ASP A 143 -17.58 1.74 13.79
CA ASP A 143 -17.97 2.12 12.43
C ASP A 143 -16.73 2.49 11.61
N PHE A 144 -16.51 1.79 10.50
CA PHE A 144 -15.41 2.02 9.57
C PHE A 144 -15.72 3.12 8.53
N GLY A 145 -16.90 3.74 8.59
CA GLY A 145 -17.39 4.67 7.56
C GLY A 145 -16.87 6.11 7.62
N SER A 146 -16.43 6.64 8.77
CA SER A 146 -16.08 8.07 8.86
C SER A 146 -14.61 8.36 8.53
N LEU A 147 -13.68 7.65 9.18
CA LEU A 147 -12.25 7.73 8.95
C LEU A 147 -11.61 6.40 9.38
N THR A 148 -10.94 5.74 8.46
CA THR A 148 -10.27 4.45 8.68
C THR A 148 -8.80 4.54 8.32
N TYR A 149 -7.96 3.98 9.18
CA TYR A 149 -6.52 3.85 8.97
C TYR A 149 -6.16 2.41 8.62
N TYR A 150 -5.59 2.20 7.44
CA TYR A 150 -4.99 0.94 7.02
C TYR A 150 -3.53 0.93 7.44
N VAL A 151 -3.18 0.07 8.40
CA VAL A 151 -1.86 0.08 9.04
C VAL A 151 -0.95 -0.98 8.45
N PHE A 152 0.31 -0.60 8.26
CA PHE A 152 1.36 -1.44 7.72
C PHE A 152 2.60 -1.38 8.60
N GLN A 153 3.39 -2.45 8.61
CA GLN A 153 4.66 -2.54 9.32
C GLN A 153 5.82 -2.78 8.36
N CYS A 154 6.89 -2.01 8.50
CA CYS A 154 8.12 -2.26 7.78
C CYS A 154 8.75 -3.59 8.26
N VAL A 155 8.95 -4.52 7.33
CA VAL A 155 9.60 -5.82 7.61
C VAL A 155 11.10 -5.69 7.97
N SER A 156 11.72 -4.53 7.72
CA SER A 156 13.14 -4.31 7.97
C SER A 156 13.40 -3.58 9.30
N CYS A 157 12.69 -2.49 9.58
CA CYS A 157 12.93 -1.67 10.77
C CYS A 157 11.82 -1.80 11.84
N GLY A 158 10.71 -2.48 11.55
CA GLY A 158 9.56 -2.60 12.45
C GLY A 158 8.69 -1.34 12.56
N GLY A 159 9.07 -0.24 11.91
CA GLY A 159 8.32 1.02 11.94
C GLY A 159 6.95 0.92 11.27
N LEU A 160 5.97 1.63 11.83
CA LEU A 160 4.60 1.66 11.33
C LEU A 160 4.43 2.71 10.21
N ARG A 161 3.59 2.37 9.25
CA ARG A 161 3.09 3.23 8.17
C ARG A 161 1.57 3.09 8.12
N PHE A 162 0.88 4.09 7.58
CA PHE A 162 -0.56 3.99 7.40
C PHE A 162 -1.02 4.72 6.15
N HIS A 163 -2.18 4.31 5.66
CA HIS A 163 -2.97 4.99 4.65
C HIS A 163 -4.35 5.29 5.24
N GLU A 164 -4.79 6.54 5.12
CA GLU A 164 -6.10 6.99 5.59
C GLU A 164 -7.12 7.00 4.44
N ASP A 165 -8.37 6.70 4.79
CA ASP A 165 -9.53 6.64 3.90
C ASP A 165 -10.76 7.14 4.66
N CYS A 166 -11.60 7.93 4.00
CA CYS A 166 -12.80 8.53 4.57
C CYS A 166 -13.95 8.52 3.56
N ASP A 167 -15.20 8.60 4.04
CA ASP A 167 -16.38 8.81 3.18
C ASP A 167 -16.76 10.31 3.09
#